data_AF-A0A0S2KMG5-F1
#
_entry.id   AF-A0A0S2KMG5-F1
#
_cell.length_a   1.000
_cell.length_b   1.000
_cell.length_c   1.000
_cell.angle_alpha   90.00
_cell.angle_beta   90.00
_cell.angle_gamma   90.00
#
_symmetry.space_group_name_H-M   'P 1'
#
loop_
_entity.id
_entity.type
_entity.pdbx_description
1 polymer ?
#
loop_
_entity_poly.entity_id
_entity_poly.type
_entity_poly.pdbx_seq_one_letter_code
_entity_poly.pdbx_strand_id
1 'polypeptide(L)'
;MTKTKLIIAAALAFFVSCANDDTTNKQTEQEPGTEGLTCFVEEDQATRTTGEYDGSGLNFYWTAGDRLWVNNGTLIQDSKNNIDKKLITSTVPGGVQRAARANFWFSGTYTASSYPVRYTGKNGSADKVTIKANQTQTIPNDASHIGEDGDFGVATATKPAGGGQYHFTLDHKAAYITFMPYTTQAWGPNAVIQKIRVYTSSTSDALAGTFDLADNGTLSNPATTSNSVTLTVPNFSIPGTSTYATNAATMVINPGTYNNVSIEYTLHDPVTNATGTVTKTYSSVTFAAGRNKKIKTDLQVTAYGQDSYYMWDAAIGQYYWYGHLDSNGKPDDNYPQNNTDPRWCREDTSLPAPAANRSAKNCPNVNECLWYAMQGDPHWDDTTLWTTLEHLYAGGMWFKKKAKISGFTDSNYNGTDFRIAYNSGFNNSFITLGKPSNLNDYFYLPALGLYNKKKLEYIGDFSYYWSSTPHPSDKDVVCILLFNMANVIVGSTIRNTGAQLWTAQ
;
A
#
# COMPACT_ATOMS: atom_id res chain seq x y z
N MET A 1 66.80 -5.80 -27.47
CA MET A 1 65.44 -5.41 -27.92
C MET A 1 64.76 -4.65 -26.81
N THR A 2 64.72 -3.35 -26.98
CA THR A 2 64.01 -2.33 -26.21
C THR A 2 62.51 -2.64 -26.16
N LYS A 3 61.91 -2.64 -24.98
CA LYS A 3 60.45 -2.47 -24.84
C LYS A 3 60.16 -1.25 -23.98
N THR A 4 59.51 -0.32 -24.66
CA THR A 4 59.09 1.01 -24.27
C THR A 4 57.99 0.98 -23.21
N LYS A 5 58.02 2.04 -22.40
CA LYS A 5 57.10 2.42 -21.32
C LYS A 5 55.62 2.49 -21.75
N LEU A 6 54.71 2.27 -20.81
CA LEU A 6 53.51 3.11 -20.68
C LEU A 6 53.06 3.15 -19.21
N ILE A 7 53.34 4.27 -18.55
CA ILE A 7 52.75 4.65 -17.25
C ILE A 7 51.53 5.50 -17.61
N ILE A 8 50.33 5.03 -17.27
CA ILE A 8 49.10 5.81 -17.40
C ILE A 8 48.95 6.64 -16.11
N ALA A 9 49.18 7.94 -16.23
CA ALA A 9 48.82 8.92 -15.22
C ALA A 9 47.30 9.15 -15.28
N ALA A 10 46.60 8.86 -14.19
CA ALA A 10 45.19 9.22 -14.03
C ALA A 10 45.09 10.75 -13.86
N ALA A 11 44.51 11.42 -14.84
CA ALA A 11 44.20 12.84 -14.78
C ALA A 11 43.07 13.07 -13.75
N LEU A 12 43.38 13.77 -12.66
CA LEU A 12 42.41 14.34 -11.73
C LEU A 12 41.72 15.52 -12.45
N ALA A 13 40.48 15.33 -12.89
CA ALA A 13 39.67 16.41 -13.42
C ALA A 13 39.12 17.25 -12.25
N PHE A 14 39.74 18.41 -11.99
CA PHE A 14 39.10 19.46 -11.21
C PHE A 14 37.99 20.07 -12.07
N PHE A 15 36.73 19.84 -11.70
CA PHE A 15 35.64 20.67 -12.19
C PHE A 15 35.72 22.02 -11.48
N VAL A 16 36.32 23.01 -12.15
CA VAL A 16 36.13 24.42 -11.83
C VAL A 16 34.70 24.76 -12.26
N SER A 17 33.77 24.72 -11.31
CA SER A 17 32.47 25.37 -11.48
C SER A 17 32.75 26.87 -11.49
N CYS A 18 32.45 27.51 -12.63
CA CYS A 18 32.48 28.96 -12.74
C CYS A 18 31.55 29.54 -11.67
N ALA A 19 32.16 30.18 -10.66
CA ALA A 19 31.51 31.20 -9.88
C ALA A 19 31.05 32.27 -10.86
N ASN A 20 29.74 32.54 -10.92
CA ASN A 20 29.32 33.85 -11.34
C ASN A 20 29.70 34.80 -10.21
N ASP A 21 30.77 35.54 -10.42
CA ASP A 21 31.07 36.76 -9.70
C ASP A 21 29.92 37.75 -9.95
N ASP A 22 28.98 37.83 -9.02
CA ASP A 22 28.13 39.02 -8.89
C ASP A 22 28.77 39.98 -7.88
N THR A 23 30.04 40.33 -8.14
CA THR A 23 30.73 41.44 -7.47
C THR A 23 30.35 42.75 -8.14
N THR A 24 29.13 43.22 -7.90
CA THR A 24 28.83 44.65 -8.04
C THR A 24 28.16 45.18 -6.78
N ASN A 25 28.78 46.21 -6.21
CA ASN A 25 28.29 47.07 -5.12
C ASN A 25 26.90 47.64 -5.46
N LYS A 26 25.83 46.86 -5.31
CA LYS A 26 24.54 47.41 -4.97
C LYS A 26 24.53 47.50 -3.45
N GLN A 27 24.41 48.72 -2.92
CA GLN A 27 23.86 48.88 -1.57
C GLN A 27 22.61 47.99 -1.54
N THR A 28 22.65 46.90 -0.76
CA THR A 28 21.48 46.07 -0.53
C THR A 28 20.39 47.01 -0.04
N GLU A 29 19.42 47.31 -0.90
CA GLU A 29 18.21 47.99 -0.47
C GLU A 29 17.69 47.21 0.73
N GLN A 30 17.67 47.86 1.88
CA GLN A 30 17.15 47.26 3.09
C GLN A 30 15.70 46.86 2.80
N GLU A 31 15.38 45.57 3.02
CA GLU A 31 14.05 45.04 2.77
C GLU A 31 13.01 45.94 3.50
N PRO A 32 12.07 46.59 2.80
CA PRO A 32 11.23 47.61 3.40
C PRO A 32 10.48 47.09 4.62
N GLY A 33 10.49 47.81 5.75
CA GLY A 33 9.84 47.34 6.99
C GLY A 33 10.68 46.32 7.76
N THR A 34 12.01 46.40 7.68
CA THR A 34 12.97 45.61 8.49
C THR A 34 13.94 46.51 9.26
N GLU A 35 13.59 47.79 9.41
CA GLU A 35 14.40 48.79 10.09
C GLU A 35 14.59 48.40 11.56
N GLY A 36 15.85 48.32 12.00
CA GLY A 36 16.19 47.93 13.38
C GLY A 36 16.10 46.43 13.69
N LEU A 37 15.80 45.57 12.71
CA LEU A 37 15.81 44.11 12.89
C LEU A 37 17.16 43.49 12.53
N THR A 38 17.50 42.36 13.17
CA THR A 38 18.68 41.56 12.82
C THR A 38 18.31 40.49 11.80
N CYS A 39 19.05 40.42 10.69
CA CYS A 39 18.81 39.47 9.61
C CYS A 39 19.59 38.17 9.82
N PHE A 40 18.87 37.05 9.69
CA PHE A 40 19.40 35.69 9.61
C PHE A 40 19.11 35.17 8.19
N VAL A 41 20.17 34.78 7.49
CA VAL A 41 20.15 34.39 6.08
C VAL A 41 20.58 32.95 5.93
N GLU A 42 19.80 32.19 5.19
CA GLU A 42 20.15 30.83 4.81
C GLU A 42 21.25 30.83 3.71
N GLU A 43 22.31 30.04 3.89
CA GLU A 43 23.43 29.94 2.95
C GLU A 43 23.17 29.02 1.75
N ASP A 44 23.97 29.19 0.69
CA ASP A 44 23.88 28.49 -0.61
C ASP A 44 24.24 27.00 -0.61
N GLN A 45 24.53 26.41 0.55
CA GLN A 45 24.97 25.02 0.61
C GLN A 45 23.76 24.08 0.64
N ALA A 46 23.86 23.01 -0.15
CA ALA A 46 22.77 22.10 -0.51
C ALA A 46 22.28 21.21 0.65
N THR A 47 21.53 21.77 1.58
CA THR A 47 20.68 21.01 2.52
C THR A 47 19.38 21.79 2.69
N ARG A 48 18.41 21.45 1.85
CA ARG A 48 17.26 22.29 1.54
C ARG A 48 16.05 21.92 2.48
N THR A 49 14.88 22.61 2.52
CA THR A 49 13.73 22.40 3.52
C THR A 49 12.20 21.90 3.24
N THR A 50 11.77 21.13 2.19
CA THR A 50 10.50 20.37 1.82
C THR A 50 10.74 19.18 0.81
N GLY A 51 9.83 18.64 0.00
CA GLY A 51 10.16 17.42 -0.77
C GLY A 51 9.54 17.22 -2.14
N GLU A 52 10.31 17.45 -3.19
CA GLU A 52 10.15 16.73 -4.45
C GLU A 52 11.21 15.65 -4.50
N TYR A 53 10.78 14.40 -4.70
CA TYR A 53 11.73 13.33 -4.91
C TYR A 53 12.15 13.35 -6.39
N ASP A 54 13.43 13.61 -6.65
CA ASP A 54 14.00 13.71 -8.00
C ASP A 54 14.69 12.41 -8.47
N GLY A 55 14.57 11.33 -7.69
CA GLY A 55 15.30 10.08 -7.90
C GLY A 55 16.57 9.94 -7.07
N SER A 56 17.20 11.05 -6.66
CA SER A 56 18.42 11.08 -5.87
C SER A 56 18.14 11.29 -4.38
N GLY A 57 17.23 12.20 -4.04
CA GLY A 57 16.89 12.57 -2.67
C GLY A 57 15.58 13.36 -2.58
N LEU A 58 15.22 13.76 -1.36
CA LEU A 58 14.07 14.64 -1.13
C LEU A 58 14.54 16.09 -1.28
N ASN A 59 13.80 16.87 -2.09
CA ASN A 59 13.76 18.33 -2.29
C ASN A 59 14.65 19.19 -1.45
N PHE A 60 14.30 20.42 -1.20
CA PHE A 60 13.56 20.76 -0.02
C PHE A 60 13.50 22.33 -0.06
N TYR A 61 12.41 22.98 0.36
CA TYR A 61 12.07 24.39 0.13
C TYR A 61 11.20 24.96 1.25
N TRP A 62 11.19 26.28 1.44
CA TRP A 62 10.23 26.97 2.30
C TRP A 62 8.85 27.10 1.65
N THR A 63 7.81 27.14 2.48
CA THR A 63 6.42 27.40 2.10
C THR A 63 5.84 28.57 2.88
N ALA A 64 4.75 29.16 2.36
CA ALA A 64 4.06 30.25 3.03
C ALA A 64 3.67 29.85 4.46
N GLY A 65 4.01 30.71 5.42
CA GLY A 65 3.74 30.50 6.85
C GLY A 65 4.84 29.76 7.62
N ASP A 66 5.93 29.32 6.99
CA ASP A 66 7.09 28.83 7.74
C ASP A 66 7.74 29.95 8.56
N ARG A 67 8.23 29.57 9.74
CA ARG A 67 8.82 30.46 10.75
C ARG A 67 10.10 29.87 11.32
N LEU A 68 10.97 30.74 11.81
CA LEU A 68 12.26 30.37 12.36
C LEU A 68 12.39 30.89 13.79
N TRP A 69 13.08 30.12 14.64
CA TRP A 69 13.35 30.48 16.02
C TRP A 69 14.85 30.67 16.25
N VAL A 70 15.22 31.69 17.01
CA VAL A 70 16.58 31.90 17.50
C VAL A 70 16.59 31.77 19.02
N ASN A 71 17.54 31.01 19.56
CA ASN A 71 17.78 30.96 21.00
C ASN A 71 18.78 32.04 21.41
N ASN A 72 18.30 33.09 22.08
CA ASN A 72 19.12 34.18 22.65
C ASN A 72 18.83 34.31 24.16
N GLY A 73 18.98 33.20 24.88
CA GLY A 73 18.58 33.06 26.30
C GLY A 73 17.10 32.71 26.47
N THR A 74 16.27 33.09 25.51
CA THR A 74 14.91 32.57 25.29
C THR A 74 14.73 32.28 23.79
N LEU A 75 13.72 31.47 23.45
CA LEU A 75 13.37 31.21 22.06
C LEU A 75 12.52 32.36 21.51
N ILE A 76 13.02 33.01 20.47
CA ILE A 76 12.40 34.18 19.83
C ILE A 76 12.04 33.80 18.39
N GLN A 77 10.78 34.02 17.99
CA GLN A 77 10.33 33.81 16.61
C GLN A 77 10.77 34.98 15.72
N ASP A 78 10.98 34.73 14.44
CA ASP A 78 11.15 35.79 13.45
C ASP A 78 9.96 36.76 13.50
N SER A 79 10.24 38.06 13.45
CA SER A 79 9.22 39.10 13.36
C SER A 79 8.72 39.25 11.92
N LYS A 80 9.58 38.92 10.95
CA LYS A 80 9.28 38.98 9.52
C LYS A 80 10.18 38.02 8.75
N ASN A 81 9.68 37.54 7.61
CA ASN A 81 10.48 36.83 6.61
C ASN A 81 10.02 37.24 5.19
N ASN A 82 10.76 36.82 4.17
CA ASN A 82 10.48 37.14 2.77
C ASN A 82 10.09 35.94 1.92
N ILE A 83 9.60 34.87 2.55
CA ILE A 83 9.19 33.63 1.85
C ILE A 83 8.19 33.95 0.76
N ASP A 84 7.11 34.67 1.08
CA ASP A 84 6.02 34.99 0.14
C ASP A 84 6.50 35.73 -1.12
N LYS A 85 7.55 36.55 -1.01
CA LYS A 85 8.15 37.27 -2.13
C LYS A 85 9.02 36.39 -3.02
N LYS A 86 9.49 35.25 -2.50
CA LYS A 86 10.40 34.31 -3.15
C LYS A 86 9.69 33.03 -3.63
N LEU A 87 8.39 32.90 -3.40
CA LEU A 87 7.59 31.76 -3.85
C LEU A 87 7.62 31.65 -5.37
N ILE A 88 7.96 30.47 -5.87
CA ILE A 88 7.86 30.09 -7.27
C ILE A 88 6.95 28.88 -7.41
N THR A 89 6.40 28.70 -8.62
CA THR A 89 5.58 27.53 -8.95
C THR A 89 6.38 26.24 -8.84
N SER A 90 5.75 25.19 -8.29
CA SER A 90 6.32 23.85 -8.24
C SER A 90 6.53 23.26 -9.65
N THR A 91 7.56 22.42 -9.81
CA THR A 91 7.73 21.60 -11.02
C THR A 91 6.78 20.40 -11.02
N VAL A 92 6.19 20.06 -9.86
CA VAL A 92 5.14 19.06 -9.74
C VAL A 92 3.81 19.71 -10.17
N PRO A 93 3.10 19.16 -11.18
CA PRO A 93 1.82 19.71 -11.63
C PRO A 93 0.81 19.82 -10.48
N GLY A 94 0.27 21.03 -10.28
CA GLY A 94 -0.66 21.34 -9.20
C GLY A 94 -0.03 21.49 -7.82
N GLY A 95 1.29 21.28 -7.67
CA GLY A 95 2.00 21.32 -6.41
C GLY A 95 2.07 22.72 -5.78
N VAL A 96 2.32 22.75 -4.48
CA VAL A 96 2.35 23.99 -3.68
C VAL A 96 3.53 24.89 -4.09
N GLN A 97 3.29 26.20 -4.13
CA GLN A 97 4.36 27.18 -4.36
C GLN A 97 5.41 27.13 -3.25
N ARG A 98 6.67 27.33 -3.63
CA ARG A 98 7.80 27.10 -2.72
C ARG A 98 8.95 28.03 -3.01
N ALA A 99 9.73 28.35 -1.98
CA ALA A 99 10.90 29.22 -2.07
C ALA A 99 12.16 28.42 -1.70
N ALA A 100 13.17 28.44 -2.57
CA ALA A 100 14.42 27.72 -2.30
C ALA A 100 15.25 28.32 -1.16
N ARG A 101 14.99 29.59 -0.80
CA ARG A 101 15.70 30.33 0.23
C ARG A 101 14.78 31.33 0.90
N ALA A 102 15.07 31.66 2.14
CA ALA A 102 14.40 32.73 2.86
C ALA A 102 15.36 33.51 3.76
N ASN A 103 15.02 34.76 4.01
CA ASN A 103 15.66 35.57 5.03
C ASN A 103 14.65 35.77 6.16
N PHE A 104 15.14 35.77 7.40
CA PHE A 104 14.35 35.89 8.61
C PHE A 104 14.89 37.06 9.44
N TRP A 105 14.00 37.94 9.87
CA TRP A 105 14.35 39.15 10.62
C TRP A 105 13.79 39.07 12.03
N PHE A 106 14.66 39.26 13.01
CA PHE A 106 14.32 39.14 14.42
C PHE A 106 14.43 40.48 15.13
N SER A 107 13.49 40.72 16.04
CA SER A 107 13.59 41.82 17.00
C SER A 107 14.58 41.46 18.12
N GLY A 108 15.21 42.48 18.71
CA GLY A 108 16.16 42.34 19.81
C GLY A 108 17.62 42.57 19.41
N THR A 109 18.49 42.49 20.41
CA THR A 109 19.92 42.78 20.28
C THR A 109 20.73 41.48 20.20
N TYR A 110 21.49 41.32 19.12
CA TYR A 110 22.29 40.12 18.84
C TYR A 110 23.79 40.48 18.77
N THR A 111 24.51 40.23 19.84
CA THR A 111 25.92 40.61 20.01
C THR A 111 26.89 39.43 19.89
N ALA A 112 26.46 38.20 20.19
CA ALA A 112 27.31 37.02 20.13
C ALA A 112 27.73 36.70 18.69
N SER A 113 28.85 36.00 18.52
CA SER A 113 29.32 35.56 17.21
C SER A 113 28.42 34.51 16.56
N SER A 114 27.61 33.81 17.36
CA SER A 114 26.72 32.75 16.89
C SER A 114 25.51 32.54 17.80
N TYR A 115 24.44 32.01 17.23
CA TYR A 115 23.21 31.65 17.95
C TYR A 115 22.65 30.30 17.46
N PRO A 116 22.09 29.46 18.34
CA PRO A 116 21.30 28.32 17.92
C PRO A 116 20.02 28.76 17.22
N VAL A 117 19.65 28.04 16.18
CA VAL A 117 18.48 28.29 15.34
C VAL A 117 17.68 27.00 15.21
N ARG A 118 16.35 27.12 15.20
CA ARG A 118 15.44 25.98 15.05
C ARG A 118 14.33 26.30 14.05
N TYR A 119 14.04 25.32 13.20
CA TYR A 119 12.78 25.19 12.48
C TYR A 119 11.99 24.06 13.14
N THR A 120 10.75 24.33 13.56
CA THR A 120 9.94 23.39 14.34
C THR A 120 8.70 22.89 13.58
N GLY A 121 8.73 23.02 12.26
CA GLY A 121 7.58 22.77 11.39
C GLY A 121 6.69 24.01 11.25
N LYS A 122 5.84 23.97 10.23
CA LYS A 122 4.85 25.02 9.95
C LYS A 122 3.86 25.12 11.11
N ASN A 123 3.71 26.32 11.65
CA ASN A 123 2.93 26.60 12.87
C ASN A 123 3.41 25.83 14.13
N GLY A 124 4.66 25.37 14.15
CA GLY A 124 5.24 24.64 15.28
C GLY A 124 5.46 25.51 16.52
N SER A 125 5.46 24.86 17.69
CA SER A 125 5.90 25.48 18.94
C SER A 125 7.43 25.64 18.95
N ALA A 126 7.96 26.60 19.70
CA ALA A 126 9.39 26.92 19.68
C ALA A 126 10.28 25.78 20.21
N ASP A 127 9.78 25.05 21.20
CA ASP A 127 10.51 24.07 22.01
C ASP A 127 10.03 22.63 21.77
N LYS A 128 9.09 22.40 20.84
CA LYS A 128 8.49 21.10 20.59
C LYS A 128 8.32 20.81 19.12
N VAL A 129 8.35 19.51 18.80
CA VAL A 129 8.01 18.99 17.46
C VAL A 129 6.90 17.97 17.63
N THR A 130 5.91 18.02 16.74
CA THR A 130 4.86 17.00 16.66
C THR A 130 4.99 16.25 15.35
N ILE A 131 5.41 14.99 15.41
CA ILE A 131 5.36 14.06 14.28
C ILE A 131 3.97 13.45 14.27
N LYS A 132 3.15 13.81 13.30
CA LYS A 132 1.74 13.41 13.28
C LYS A 132 1.59 11.93 12.92
N ALA A 133 0.72 11.24 13.66
CA ALA A 133 0.29 9.89 13.33
C ALA A 133 -0.66 9.83 12.11
N ASN A 134 -1.31 10.93 11.77
CA ASN A 134 -2.18 11.05 10.59
C ASN A 134 -1.65 12.19 9.70
N GLN A 135 -1.24 11.83 8.48
CA GLN A 135 -0.64 12.70 7.49
C GLN A 135 -1.46 12.66 6.21
N THR A 136 -1.37 13.69 5.38
CA THR A 136 -2.10 13.74 4.10
C THR A 136 -1.22 14.31 3.00
N GLN A 137 -1.08 13.57 1.90
CA GLN A 137 -0.46 14.07 0.67
C GLN A 137 -1.50 14.07 -0.45
N THR A 138 -1.79 15.25 -1.01
CA THR A 138 -2.87 15.41 -1.99
C THR A 138 -2.43 15.21 -3.43
N ILE A 139 -1.14 15.37 -3.72
CA ILE A 139 -0.60 15.33 -5.09
C ILE A 139 0.61 14.40 -5.13
N PRO A 140 0.71 13.47 -6.09
CA PRO A 140 1.88 12.62 -6.22
C PRO A 140 3.17 13.43 -6.31
N ASN A 141 4.19 13.01 -5.60
CA ASN A 141 5.52 13.64 -5.54
C ASN A 141 5.57 15.09 -4.99
N ASP A 142 4.47 15.66 -4.48
CA ASP A 142 4.47 16.94 -3.77
C ASP A 142 4.39 16.71 -2.25
N ALA A 143 5.53 16.58 -1.59
CA ALA A 143 5.61 16.39 -0.13
C ALA A 143 5.54 17.73 0.64
N SER A 144 4.72 18.67 0.18
CA SER A 144 4.58 20.01 0.79
C SER A 144 3.98 19.96 2.20
N HIS A 145 3.24 18.91 2.53
CA HIS A 145 2.65 18.66 3.85
C HIS A 145 3.68 18.34 4.96
N ILE A 146 4.93 17.96 4.63
CA ILE A 146 5.89 17.48 5.64
C ILE A 146 6.21 18.53 6.71
N GLY A 147 6.20 19.82 6.34
CA GLY A 147 6.35 20.93 7.28
C GLY A 147 5.26 20.95 8.35
N GLU A 148 4.04 20.54 8.01
CA GLU A 148 2.93 20.45 8.95
C GLU A 148 2.96 19.14 9.74
N ASP A 149 3.59 18.09 9.22
CA ASP A 149 3.49 16.72 9.73
C ASP A 149 4.65 16.27 10.62
N GLY A 150 5.62 17.15 10.83
CA GLY A 150 6.69 16.96 11.81
C GLY A 150 8.09 17.11 11.25
N ASP A 151 8.25 17.73 10.08
CA ASP A 151 9.57 18.18 9.65
C ASP A 151 10.12 19.23 10.65
N PHE A 152 11.40 19.13 10.94
CA PHE A 152 12.11 20.03 11.82
C PHE A 152 13.60 19.99 11.52
N GLY A 153 14.28 21.07 11.87
CA GLY A 153 15.71 21.19 11.69
C GLY A 153 16.32 22.15 12.70
N VAL A 154 17.63 22.03 12.86
CA VAL A 154 18.41 22.91 13.73
C VAL A 154 19.64 23.42 13.00
N ALA A 155 20.16 24.56 13.43
CA ALA A 155 21.39 25.12 12.90
C ALA A 155 22.14 25.91 13.97
N THR A 156 23.40 26.22 13.69
CA THR A 156 24.13 27.29 14.38
C THR A 156 24.30 28.42 13.38
N ALA A 157 23.64 29.55 13.63
CA ALA A 157 23.81 30.73 12.81
C ALA A 157 25.05 31.50 13.26
N THR A 158 25.92 31.91 12.33
CA THR A 158 27.19 32.58 12.62
C THR A 158 27.27 33.92 11.92
N LYS A 159 27.86 34.93 12.57
CA LYS A 159 28.08 36.26 11.98
C LYS A 159 29.53 36.41 11.57
N PRO A 160 29.84 36.49 10.26
CA PRO A 160 31.20 36.77 9.78
C PRO A 160 31.74 38.07 10.37
N ALA A 161 33.05 38.12 10.63
CA ALA A 161 33.70 39.33 11.13
C ALA A 161 33.50 40.50 10.15
N GLY A 162 33.01 41.64 10.66
CA GLY A 162 32.67 42.81 9.84
C GLY A 162 31.34 42.69 9.06
N GLY A 163 30.64 41.56 9.16
CA GLY A 163 29.32 41.35 8.56
C GLY A 163 28.17 41.85 9.45
N GLY A 164 27.07 42.26 8.82
CA GLY A 164 25.85 42.71 9.51
C GLY A 164 24.77 41.64 9.67
N GLN A 165 25.00 40.40 9.20
CA GLN A 165 24.00 39.35 9.08
C GLN A 165 24.52 38.04 9.68
N TYR A 166 23.61 37.23 10.22
CA TYR A 166 23.90 35.87 10.66
C TYR A 166 23.58 34.89 9.54
N HIS A 167 24.47 33.95 9.28
CA HIS A 167 24.36 32.97 8.22
C HIS A 167 24.16 31.59 8.82
N PHE A 168 23.21 30.82 8.29
CA PHE A 168 22.92 29.47 8.78
C PHE A 168 22.62 28.51 7.63
N THR A 169 22.79 27.22 7.90
CA THR A 169 22.37 26.12 7.03
C THR A 169 21.56 25.16 7.91
N LEU A 170 20.30 24.91 7.54
CA LEU A 170 19.42 24.07 8.35
C LEU A 170 19.76 22.59 8.18
N ASP A 171 20.03 21.91 9.29
CA ASP A 171 20.20 20.46 9.32
C ASP A 171 18.88 19.80 9.73
N HIS A 172 18.23 19.13 8.78
CA HIS A 172 16.98 18.41 9.03
C HIS A 172 17.20 17.23 9.96
N LYS A 173 16.30 17.09 10.92
CA LYS A 173 16.41 16.08 11.98
C LYS A 173 15.26 15.08 11.99
N ALA A 174 14.17 15.34 11.26
CA ALA A 174 13.14 14.33 11.01
C ALA A 174 13.66 13.22 10.09
N ALA A 175 12.98 12.06 10.07
CA ALA A 175 13.22 11.03 9.07
C ALA A 175 12.05 10.94 8.10
N TYR A 176 12.32 10.56 6.85
CA TYR A 176 11.31 10.53 5.80
C TYR A 176 11.29 9.17 5.12
N ILE A 177 10.13 8.79 4.60
CA ILE A 177 9.95 7.61 3.77
C ILE A 177 9.26 8.04 2.49
N THR A 178 9.85 7.79 1.32
CA THR A 178 9.16 7.96 0.03
C THR A 178 8.79 6.60 -0.54
N PHE A 179 7.50 6.33 -0.64
CA PHE A 179 6.92 5.13 -1.25
C PHE A 179 6.74 5.32 -2.75
N MET A 180 7.11 4.30 -3.54
CA MET A 180 6.85 4.21 -4.98
C MET A 180 6.30 2.82 -5.32
N PRO A 181 5.11 2.48 -4.80
CA PRO A 181 4.49 1.18 -5.04
C PRO A 181 4.14 0.98 -6.51
N TYR A 182 4.18 -0.26 -6.96
CA TYR A 182 3.85 -0.66 -8.33
C TYR A 182 3.30 -2.08 -8.30
N THR A 183 2.76 -2.57 -9.42
CA THR A 183 2.49 -4.00 -9.58
C THR A 183 2.81 -4.42 -11.01
N THR A 184 3.33 -5.62 -11.18
CA THR A 184 3.47 -6.21 -12.53
C THR A 184 2.20 -6.89 -13.01
N GLN A 185 1.18 -7.01 -12.16
CA GLN A 185 -0.10 -7.65 -12.50
C GLN A 185 -1.01 -6.65 -13.24
N ALA A 186 -1.81 -7.16 -14.17
CA ALA A 186 -2.63 -6.34 -15.07
C ALA A 186 -3.71 -5.49 -14.35
N TRP A 187 -4.00 -5.76 -13.07
CA TRP A 187 -4.95 -4.95 -12.29
C TRP A 187 -4.44 -3.58 -11.87
N GLY A 188 -3.13 -3.35 -11.86
CA GLY A 188 -2.53 -2.10 -11.39
C GLY A 188 -3.16 -0.83 -11.99
N PRO A 189 -3.22 -0.71 -13.33
CA PRO A 189 -3.85 0.44 -13.99
C PRO A 189 -5.33 0.66 -13.66
N ASN A 190 -6.03 -0.36 -13.17
CA ASN A 190 -7.44 -0.31 -12.81
C ASN A 190 -7.68 -0.04 -11.33
N ALA A 191 -6.63 0.10 -10.52
CA ALA A 191 -6.72 0.34 -9.09
C ALA A 191 -5.95 1.59 -8.64
N VAL A 192 -6.30 2.07 -7.45
CA VAL A 192 -5.72 3.25 -6.83
C VAL A 192 -5.33 3.00 -5.38
N ILE A 193 -4.39 3.79 -4.88
CA ILE A 193 -3.97 3.79 -3.48
C ILE A 193 -4.74 4.88 -2.75
N GLN A 194 -5.27 4.56 -1.58
CA GLN A 194 -5.98 5.52 -0.72
C GLN A 194 -5.22 5.82 0.57
N LYS A 195 -4.47 4.84 1.09
CA LYS A 195 -3.72 4.99 2.34
C LYS A 195 -2.43 4.18 2.29
N ILE A 196 -1.40 4.68 2.95
CA ILE A 196 -0.18 3.96 3.28
C ILE A 196 0.03 4.07 4.78
N ARG A 197 0.08 2.93 5.47
CA ARG A 197 0.27 2.87 6.91
C ARG A 197 1.57 2.17 7.23
N VAL A 198 2.40 2.80 8.06
CA VAL A 198 3.60 2.20 8.66
C VAL A 198 3.32 1.96 10.13
N TYR A 199 3.49 0.72 10.59
CA TYR A 199 3.30 0.37 12.00
C TYR A 199 4.27 -0.71 12.46
N THR A 200 4.52 -0.77 13.77
CA THR A 200 5.32 -1.85 14.38
C THR A 200 4.45 -2.75 15.23
N SER A 201 4.95 -3.96 15.55
CA SER A 201 4.27 -4.87 16.48
C SER A 201 4.36 -4.42 17.95
N SER A 202 5.26 -3.47 18.27
CA SER A 202 5.52 -2.98 19.62
C SER A 202 4.70 -1.73 19.88
N THR A 203 3.75 -1.79 20.82
CA THR A 203 2.89 -0.65 21.16
C THR A 203 3.62 0.45 21.94
N SER A 204 4.83 0.17 22.44
CA SER A 204 5.69 1.16 23.10
C SER A 204 6.57 1.95 22.12
N ASP A 205 6.62 1.55 20.85
CA ASP A 205 7.38 2.30 19.85
C ASP A 205 6.70 3.66 19.58
N ALA A 206 7.50 4.72 19.50
CA ALA A 206 7.04 6.04 19.13
C ALA A 206 7.49 6.36 17.70
N LEU A 207 6.74 5.86 16.70
CA LEU A 207 6.92 6.28 15.29
C LEU A 207 6.41 7.71 15.07
N ALA A 208 5.43 8.13 15.87
CA ALA A 208 4.86 9.46 15.93
C ALA A 208 4.65 9.89 17.38
N GLY A 209 4.48 11.19 17.60
CA GLY A 209 4.28 11.78 18.92
C GLY A 209 4.68 13.24 18.99
N THR A 210 4.53 13.84 20.16
CA THR A 210 5.06 15.16 20.48
C THR A 210 6.29 15.01 21.36
N PHE A 211 7.35 15.76 21.04
CA PHE A 211 8.64 15.65 21.69
C PHE A 211 9.17 17.04 22.02
N ASP A 212 9.87 17.15 23.14
CA ASP A 212 10.67 18.34 23.46
C ASP A 212 11.91 18.36 22.56
N LEU A 213 12.20 19.51 21.96
CA LEU A 213 13.31 19.74 21.04
C LEU A 213 14.44 20.51 21.73
N ALA A 214 15.66 19.98 21.64
CA ALA A 214 16.88 20.65 22.05
C ALA A 214 17.59 21.37 20.88
N ASP A 215 18.50 22.29 21.18
CA ASP A 215 19.27 23.07 20.17
C ASP A 215 20.13 22.19 19.26
N ASN A 216 20.55 21.00 19.73
CA ASN A 216 21.31 20.05 18.94
C ASN A 216 20.42 19.12 18.08
N GLY A 217 19.09 19.31 18.11
CA GLY A 217 18.13 18.51 17.36
C GLY A 217 17.69 17.22 18.05
N THR A 218 18.10 16.98 19.31
CA THR A 218 17.66 15.81 20.07
C THR A 218 16.20 15.96 20.48
N LEU A 219 15.44 14.88 20.32
CA LEU A 219 14.07 14.75 20.81
C LEU A 219 14.05 14.03 22.16
N SER A 220 13.22 14.51 23.09
CA SER A 220 13.06 13.92 24.42
C SER A 220 11.62 14.04 24.92
N ASN A 221 11.33 13.44 26.09
CA ASN A 221 10.03 13.50 26.76
C ASN A 221 8.84 13.20 25.82
N PRO A 222 8.83 12.02 25.17
CA PRO A 222 7.79 11.68 24.21
C PRO A 222 6.40 11.67 24.88
N ALA A 223 5.45 12.37 24.26
CA ALA A 223 4.06 12.44 24.66
C ALA A 223 3.15 12.10 23.48
N THR A 224 1.92 11.67 23.77
CA THR A 224 0.89 11.32 22.75
C THR A 224 1.45 10.42 21.63
N THR A 225 2.25 9.42 22.01
CA THR A 225 2.99 8.58 21.06
C THR A 225 2.09 7.61 20.31
N SER A 226 2.51 7.26 19.10
CA SER A 226 1.91 6.16 18.34
C SER A 226 2.99 5.29 17.72
N ASN A 227 2.77 3.98 17.74
CA ASN A 227 3.56 3.00 17.01
C ASN A 227 3.10 2.85 15.55
N SER A 228 2.30 3.80 15.05
CA SER A 228 1.68 3.78 13.74
C SER A 228 1.60 5.19 13.15
N VAL A 229 1.88 5.29 11.85
CA VAL A 229 1.70 6.51 11.06
C VAL A 229 0.91 6.15 9.80
N THR A 230 -0.14 6.91 9.51
CA THR A 230 -0.99 6.75 8.32
C THR A 230 -0.86 7.96 7.43
N LEU A 231 -0.50 7.75 6.18
CA LEU A 231 -0.52 8.75 5.11
C LEU A 231 -1.74 8.50 4.23
N THR A 232 -2.67 9.46 4.20
CA THR A 232 -3.83 9.43 3.31
C THR A 232 -3.47 10.09 1.98
N VAL A 233 -3.85 9.46 0.87
CA VAL A 233 -3.64 9.98 -0.49
C VAL A 233 -4.93 9.89 -1.31
N PRO A 234 -5.27 10.89 -2.14
CA PRO A 234 -6.50 10.88 -2.92
C PRO A 234 -6.33 10.03 -4.19
N ASN A 235 -6.52 8.72 -4.05
CA ASN A 235 -6.62 7.78 -5.18
C ASN A 235 -5.40 7.84 -6.14
N PHE A 236 -4.18 7.76 -5.60
CA PHE A 236 -2.98 7.74 -6.46
C PHE A 236 -2.94 6.47 -7.31
N SER A 237 -2.70 6.62 -8.62
CA SER A 237 -2.66 5.49 -9.57
C SER A 237 -1.52 4.51 -9.27
N ILE A 238 -1.66 3.26 -9.71
CA ILE A 238 -0.64 2.22 -9.51
C ILE A 238 0.01 1.88 -10.86
N PRO A 239 1.28 2.25 -11.09
CA PRO A 239 1.97 1.98 -12.34
C PRO A 239 2.43 0.52 -12.44
N GLY A 240 2.66 0.06 -13.68
CA GLY A 240 3.25 -1.26 -13.98
C GLY A 240 4.71 -1.43 -13.53
N THR A 241 5.39 -0.30 -13.31
CA THR A 241 6.80 -0.22 -12.89
C THR A 241 6.97 0.90 -11.89
N SER A 242 7.83 0.73 -10.90
CA SER A 242 8.10 1.76 -9.89
C SER A 242 8.58 3.07 -10.52
N THR A 243 7.81 4.14 -10.31
CA THR A 243 8.13 5.50 -10.74
C THR A 243 7.61 6.49 -9.72
N TYR A 244 8.37 7.56 -9.47
CA TYR A 244 7.95 8.59 -8.53
C TYR A 244 6.89 9.55 -9.12
N ALA A 245 6.88 9.73 -10.44
CA ALA A 245 6.00 10.69 -11.09
C ALA A 245 4.51 10.33 -10.97
N THR A 246 4.19 9.04 -10.84
CA THR A 246 2.79 8.56 -10.80
C THR A 246 2.21 8.57 -9.39
N ASN A 247 2.98 8.15 -8.38
CA ASN A 247 2.42 7.88 -7.06
C ASN A 247 3.42 8.01 -5.90
N ALA A 248 4.52 8.75 -6.08
CA ALA A 248 5.41 9.00 -4.94
C ALA A 248 4.63 9.64 -3.78
N ALA A 249 4.68 8.99 -2.63
CA ALA A 249 4.05 9.46 -1.40
C ALA A 249 5.11 9.50 -0.31
N THR A 250 5.22 10.63 0.40
CA THR A 250 6.26 10.85 1.40
C THR A 250 5.64 10.95 2.78
N MET A 251 6.23 10.26 3.76
CA MET A 251 5.78 10.24 5.15
C MET A 251 6.90 10.73 6.05
N VAL A 252 6.57 11.56 7.04
CA VAL A 252 7.48 11.93 8.13
C VAL A 252 7.36 10.90 9.25
N ILE A 253 8.49 10.46 9.81
CA ILE A 253 8.51 9.48 10.89
C ILE A 253 9.58 9.85 11.92
N ASN A 254 9.35 9.47 13.17
CA ASN A 254 10.35 9.65 14.22
C ASN A 254 11.62 8.85 13.86
N PRO A 255 12.81 9.49 13.87
CA PRO A 255 14.05 8.78 13.62
C PRO A 255 14.30 7.67 14.64
N GLY A 256 14.83 6.54 14.18
CA GLY A 256 15.11 5.39 15.02
C GLY A 256 15.34 4.12 14.24
N THR A 257 15.66 3.04 14.95
CA THR A 257 15.64 1.68 14.40
C THR A 257 14.50 0.92 15.04
N TYR A 258 13.61 0.42 14.20
CA TYR A 258 12.39 -0.26 14.63
C TYR A 258 12.38 -1.68 14.09
N ASN A 259 11.81 -2.60 14.86
CA ASN A 259 11.70 -4.01 14.48
C ASN A 259 10.27 -4.36 14.08
N ASN A 260 10.11 -5.37 13.24
CA ASN A 260 8.81 -5.85 12.73
C ASN A 260 7.96 -4.71 12.14
N VAL A 261 8.59 -3.89 11.30
CA VAL A 261 7.95 -2.74 10.65
C VAL A 261 7.10 -3.26 9.50
N SER A 262 5.81 -3.02 9.57
CA SER A 262 4.85 -3.37 8.52
C SER A 262 4.44 -2.12 7.74
N ILE A 263 4.41 -2.26 6.43
CA ILE A 263 3.94 -1.24 5.49
C ILE A 263 2.71 -1.80 4.80
N GLU A 264 1.56 -1.22 5.11
CA GLU A 264 0.25 -1.60 4.61
C GLU A 264 -0.24 -0.57 3.59
N TYR A 265 -0.68 -1.04 2.42
CA TYR A 265 -1.25 -0.24 1.36
C TYR A 265 -2.74 -0.55 1.26
N THR A 266 -3.60 0.45 1.44
CA THR A 266 -5.04 0.34 1.16
C THR A 266 -5.28 0.63 -0.32
N LEU A 267 -5.77 -0.39 -1.03
CA LEU A 267 -6.05 -0.34 -2.46
C LEU A 267 -7.55 -0.31 -2.69
N HIS A 268 -7.97 0.37 -3.75
CA HIS A 268 -9.35 0.43 -4.19
C HIS A 268 -9.43 0.27 -5.71
N ASP A 269 -10.35 -0.59 -6.18
CA ASP A 269 -10.71 -0.69 -7.59
C ASP A 269 -12.07 -0.02 -7.79
N PRO A 270 -12.16 1.08 -8.56
CA PRO A 270 -13.40 1.83 -8.73
C PRO A 270 -14.41 1.14 -9.67
N VAL A 271 -14.01 0.12 -10.43
CA VAL A 271 -14.91 -0.63 -11.31
C VAL A 271 -15.66 -1.69 -10.52
N THR A 272 -14.95 -2.43 -9.68
CA THR A 272 -15.54 -3.49 -8.83
C THR A 272 -16.01 -2.97 -7.47
N ASN A 273 -15.61 -1.74 -7.11
CA ASN A 273 -15.76 -1.15 -5.79
C ASN A 273 -15.06 -1.94 -4.66
N ALA A 274 -14.15 -2.86 -5.01
CA ALA A 274 -13.41 -3.64 -4.03
C ALA A 274 -12.38 -2.77 -3.29
N THR A 275 -12.27 -2.96 -1.98
CA THR A 275 -11.30 -2.27 -1.13
C THR A 275 -10.65 -3.27 -0.18
N GLY A 276 -9.34 -3.20 -0.03
CA GLY A 276 -8.61 -4.08 0.89
C GLY A 276 -7.17 -3.66 1.03
N THR A 277 -6.36 -4.50 1.69
CA THR A 277 -4.97 -4.15 1.98
C THR A 277 -3.95 -5.17 1.49
N VAL A 278 -2.78 -4.65 1.10
CA VAL A 278 -1.57 -5.44 0.85
C VAL A 278 -0.51 -4.99 1.85
N THR A 279 0.03 -5.92 2.63
CA THR A 279 0.97 -5.61 3.70
C THR A 279 2.30 -6.32 3.49
N LYS A 280 3.40 -5.57 3.64
CA LYS A 280 4.77 -6.09 3.63
C LYS A 280 5.45 -5.79 4.96
N THR A 281 5.94 -6.83 5.62
CA THR A 281 6.65 -6.71 6.90
C THR A 281 8.16 -6.88 6.72
N TYR A 282 8.91 -6.01 7.38
CA TYR A 282 10.36 -5.98 7.42
C TYR A 282 10.81 -6.31 8.84
N SER A 283 11.81 -7.18 8.99
CA SER A 283 12.32 -7.57 10.31
C SER A 283 12.88 -6.38 11.09
N SER A 284 13.57 -5.47 10.42
CA SER A 284 14.08 -4.23 11.01
C SER A 284 14.26 -3.15 9.95
N VAL A 285 14.00 -1.90 10.31
CA VAL A 285 14.22 -0.73 9.46
C VAL A 285 14.79 0.41 10.31
N THR A 286 15.89 1.00 9.83
CA THR A 286 16.45 2.25 10.37
C THR A 286 15.97 3.44 9.55
N PHE A 287 15.30 4.38 10.22
CA PHE A 287 14.94 5.70 9.73
C PHE A 287 15.94 6.71 10.32
N ALA A 288 16.93 7.10 9.53
CA ALA A 288 17.98 8.01 10.00
C ALA A 288 17.50 9.47 9.95
N ALA A 289 17.84 10.24 10.99
CA ALA A 289 17.57 11.68 11.04
C ALA A 289 18.17 12.40 9.82
N GLY A 290 17.40 13.31 9.23
CA GLY A 290 17.74 14.06 8.03
C GLY A 290 17.78 13.25 6.75
N ARG A 291 17.32 11.98 6.76
CA ARG A 291 17.44 11.08 5.61
C ARG A 291 16.09 10.57 5.13
N ASN A 292 15.99 10.43 3.81
CA ASN A 292 14.86 9.79 3.15
C ASN A 292 15.14 8.31 2.87
N LYS A 293 14.22 7.43 3.29
CA LYS A 293 14.20 6.01 2.96
C LYS A 293 13.29 5.78 1.76
N LYS A 294 13.88 5.36 0.64
CA LYS A 294 13.15 4.98 -0.57
C LYS A 294 12.58 3.57 -0.41
N ILE A 295 11.28 3.38 -0.65
CA ILE A 295 10.63 2.06 -0.59
C ILE A 295 9.86 1.81 -1.88
N LYS A 296 10.27 0.75 -2.57
CA LYS A 296 9.58 0.22 -3.76
C LYS A 296 8.93 -1.10 -3.36
N THR A 297 7.61 -1.17 -3.48
CA THR A 297 6.85 -2.37 -3.15
C THR A 297 6.14 -2.84 -4.40
N ASP A 298 6.45 -4.07 -4.81
CA ASP A 298 5.67 -4.80 -5.79
C ASP A 298 4.42 -5.34 -5.09
N LEU A 299 3.27 -4.73 -5.37
CA LEU A 299 1.98 -5.08 -4.81
C LEU A 299 1.47 -6.31 -5.55
N GLN A 300 1.42 -7.44 -4.87
CA GLN A 300 1.01 -8.72 -5.45
C GLN A 300 -0.18 -9.26 -4.66
N VAL A 301 -1.20 -9.73 -5.40
CA VAL A 301 -2.36 -10.44 -4.86
C VAL A 301 -2.52 -11.77 -5.59
N THR A 302 -3.25 -12.71 -4.99
CA THR A 302 -3.53 -14.00 -5.65
C THR A 302 -4.32 -13.74 -6.93
N ALA A 303 -3.83 -14.26 -8.05
CA ALA A 303 -4.50 -14.20 -9.34
C ALA A 303 -5.26 -15.49 -9.60
N TYR A 304 -6.53 -15.36 -9.96
CA TYR A 304 -7.39 -16.46 -10.40
C TYR A 304 -7.66 -16.31 -11.89
N GLY A 305 -7.25 -17.33 -12.66
CA GLY A 305 -7.46 -17.41 -14.09
C GLY A 305 -8.85 -17.93 -14.45
N GLN A 306 -9.16 -17.90 -15.75
CA GLN A 306 -10.41 -18.46 -16.29
C GLN A 306 -10.31 -19.98 -16.57
N ASP A 307 -9.15 -20.57 -16.33
CA ASP A 307 -8.82 -21.97 -16.53
C ASP A 307 -9.27 -22.90 -15.39
N SER A 308 -9.85 -22.34 -14.33
CA SER A 308 -10.37 -23.09 -13.18
C SER A 308 -11.88 -23.36 -13.22
N TYR A 309 -12.62 -22.74 -14.14
CA TYR A 309 -14.05 -22.99 -14.33
C TYR A 309 -14.29 -24.20 -15.22
N TYR A 310 -15.25 -25.05 -14.85
CA TYR A 310 -15.65 -26.22 -15.62
C TYR A 310 -17.18 -26.34 -15.65
N MET A 311 -17.73 -26.85 -16.76
CA MET A 311 -19.01 -27.54 -16.68
C MET A 311 -18.82 -28.87 -15.95
N TRP A 312 -19.84 -29.36 -15.25
CA TRP A 312 -19.66 -30.48 -14.34
C TRP A 312 -19.14 -31.74 -15.05
N ASP A 313 -18.03 -32.26 -14.53
CA ASP A 313 -17.34 -33.45 -15.01
C ASP A 313 -17.06 -33.46 -16.53
N ALA A 314 -16.81 -32.29 -17.13
CA ALA A 314 -16.32 -32.17 -18.50
C ALA A 314 -15.03 -32.98 -18.73
N ALA A 315 -14.61 -33.15 -19.99
CA ALA A 315 -13.38 -33.88 -20.29
C ALA A 315 -12.15 -33.27 -19.59
N ILE A 316 -11.19 -34.11 -19.21
CA ILE A 316 -10.00 -33.69 -18.46
C ILE A 316 -9.22 -32.65 -19.28
N GLY A 317 -8.90 -31.51 -18.67
CA GLY A 317 -8.20 -30.38 -19.32
C GLY A 317 -9.08 -29.49 -20.19
N GLN A 318 -10.39 -29.77 -20.28
CA GLN A 318 -11.34 -28.99 -21.07
C GLN A 318 -12.13 -28.05 -20.15
N TYR A 319 -11.43 -27.06 -19.58
CA TYR A 319 -12.07 -26.00 -18.80
C TYR A 319 -13.01 -25.17 -19.67
N TYR A 320 -13.92 -24.44 -19.03
CA TYR A 320 -15.06 -23.75 -19.64
C TYR A 320 -14.68 -22.92 -20.88
N TRP A 321 -13.51 -22.26 -20.80
CA TRP A 321 -12.96 -21.41 -21.86
C TRP A 321 -11.71 -21.98 -22.56
N TYR A 322 -11.48 -23.30 -22.51
CA TYR A 322 -10.32 -23.92 -23.16
C TYR A 322 -10.30 -23.60 -24.66
N GLY A 323 -9.17 -23.04 -25.13
CA GLY A 323 -9.01 -22.62 -26.53
C GLY A 323 -9.68 -21.29 -26.90
N HIS A 324 -10.32 -20.62 -25.93
CA HIS A 324 -11.20 -19.45 -26.15
C HIS A 324 -10.87 -18.29 -25.21
N LEU A 325 -9.59 -18.15 -24.84
CA LEU A 325 -9.05 -17.04 -24.07
C LEU A 325 -8.06 -16.25 -24.94
N ASP A 326 -8.09 -14.93 -24.82
CA ASP A 326 -7.06 -14.06 -25.40
C ASP A 326 -5.76 -14.07 -24.56
N SER A 327 -4.77 -13.27 -24.97
CA SER A 327 -3.48 -13.15 -24.28
C SER A 327 -3.58 -12.64 -22.84
N ASN A 328 -4.69 -11.98 -22.49
CA ASN A 328 -4.94 -11.42 -21.17
C ASN A 328 -5.86 -12.33 -20.34
N GLY A 329 -6.24 -13.50 -20.86
CA GLY A 329 -7.11 -14.44 -20.18
C GLY A 329 -8.59 -14.05 -20.23
N LYS A 330 -9.01 -13.20 -21.17
CA LYS A 330 -10.41 -12.83 -21.36
C LYS A 330 -11.12 -13.79 -22.34
N PRO A 331 -12.33 -14.26 -22.02
CA PRO A 331 -13.13 -15.10 -22.93
C PRO A 331 -13.61 -14.41 -24.22
N ASP A 332 -13.73 -15.18 -25.31
CA ASP A 332 -14.19 -14.73 -26.64
C ASP A 332 -15.69 -14.98 -26.94
N ASP A 333 -16.51 -15.17 -25.91
CA ASP A 333 -17.93 -15.55 -25.96
C ASP A 333 -18.24 -16.98 -26.48
N ASN A 334 -17.26 -17.77 -26.92
CA ASN A 334 -17.47 -19.16 -27.36
C ASN A 334 -17.55 -20.14 -26.18
N TYR A 335 -18.65 -20.08 -25.44
CA TYR A 335 -18.93 -21.02 -24.36
C TYR A 335 -19.50 -22.35 -24.91
N PRO A 336 -19.37 -23.48 -24.19
CA PRO A 336 -19.88 -24.78 -24.64
C PRO A 336 -21.41 -24.79 -24.69
N GLN A 337 -22.01 -25.34 -25.77
CA GLN A 337 -23.47 -25.28 -26.00
C GLN A 337 -24.17 -26.64 -26.09
N ASN A 338 -23.44 -27.72 -26.37
CA ASN A 338 -23.99 -29.08 -26.44
C ASN A 338 -22.87 -30.13 -26.32
N ASN A 339 -23.26 -31.40 -26.25
CA ASN A 339 -22.38 -32.54 -26.02
C ASN A 339 -21.39 -32.90 -27.15
N THR A 340 -21.40 -32.18 -28.27
CA THR A 340 -20.32 -32.28 -29.29
C THR A 340 -19.07 -31.51 -28.89
N ASP A 341 -19.20 -30.56 -27.95
CA ASP A 341 -18.08 -29.83 -27.38
C ASP A 341 -17.45 -30.61 -26.21
N PRO A 342 -16.13 -30.88 -26.20
CA PRO A 342 -15.49 -31.64 -25.13
C PRO A 342 -15.50 -30.91 -23.77
N ARG A 343 -15.73 -29.59 -23.76
CA ARG A 343 -15.91 -28.78 -22.55
C ARG A 343 -17.33 -28.90 -21.97
N TRP A 344 -18.26 -29.55 -22.68
CA TRP A 344 -19.62 -29.79 -22.20
C TRP A 344 -19.63 -30.71 -20.99
N CYS A 345 -20.60 -30.50 -20.09
CA CYS A 345 -20.79 -31.37 -18.95
C CYS A 345 -21.02 -32.82 -19.36
N ARG A 346 -20.67 -33.75 -18.46
CA ARG A 346 -21.03 -35.15 -18.64
C ARG A 346 -22.54 -35.34 -18.49
N GLU A 347 -23.15 -35.93 -19.51
CA GLU A 347 -24.55 -36.36 -19.50
C GLU A 347 -24.64 -37.82 -19.02
N ASP A 348 -25.57 -38.10 -18.12
CA ASP A 348 -25.83 -39.45 -17.62
C ASP A 348 -27.24 -39.90 -18.06
N THR A 349 -27.38 -41.17 -18.43
CA THR A 349 -28.66 -41.76 -18.85
C THR A 349 -29.32 -42.62 -17.76
N SER A 350 -28.63 -42.85 -16.64
CA SER A 350 -29.10 -43.68 -15.51
C SER A 350 -29.40 -42.85 -14.26
N LEU A 351 -30.31 -43.36 -13.43
CA LEU A 351 -30.60 -42.86 -12.08
C LEU A 351 -30.47 -44.01 -11.05
N PRO A 352 -29.74 -43.81 -9.94
CA PRO A 352 -28.90 -42.65 -9.63
C PRO A 352 -27.74 -42.52 -10.65
N ALA A 353 -27.34 -41.29 -10.93
CA ALA A 353 -26.21 -41.03 -11.82
C ALA A 353 -24.89 -41.49 -11.15
N PRO A 354 -23.90 -41.97 -11.92
CA PRO A 354 -22.62 -42.38 -11.37
C PRO A 354 -21.80 -41.18 -10.84
N ALA A 355 -20.92 -41.41 -9.87
CA ALA A 355 -20.02 -40.38 -9.37
C ALA A 355 -19.13 -39.76 -10.49
N ALA A 356 -18.58 -38.57 -10.24
CA ALA A 356 -17.64 -37.93 -11.15
C ALA A 356 -16.43 -38.83 -11.46
N ASN A 357 -16.05 -38.93 -12.73
CA ASN A 357 -14.90 -39.77 -13.15
C ASN A 357 -13.97 -39.07 -14.16
N ARG A 358 -14.21 -37.80 -14.48
CA ARG A 358 -13.39 -36.95 -15.36
C ARG A 358 -12.81 -35.77 -14.56
N SER A 359 -13.14 -34.53 -14.92
CA SER A 359 -12.57 -33.32 -14.32
C SER A 359 -12.97 -33.14 -12.85
N ALA A 360 -14.18 -33.54 -12.46
CA ALA A 360 -14.70 -33.34 -11.10
C ALA A 360 -14.41 -34.53 -10.16
N LYS A 361 -13.70 -35.56 -10.62
CA LYS A 361 -13.46 -36.80 -9.85
C LYS A 361 -12.75 -36.59 -8.50
N ASN A 362 -11.91 -35.54 -8.41
CA ASN A 362 -11.13 -35.22 -7.22
C ASN A 362 -11.80 -34.15 -6.35
N CYS A 363 -12.99 -33.67 -6.74
CA CYS A 363 -13.74 -32.76 -5.92
C CYS A 363 -14.30 -33.47 -4.68
N PRO A 364 -14.49 -32.74 -3.57
CA PRO A 364 -15.16 -33.28 -2.39
C PRO A 364 -16.52 -33.87 -2.77
N ASN A 365 -16.89 -34.97 -2.14
CA ASN A 365 -18.24 -35.48 -2.29
C ASN A 365 -19.22 -34.66 -1.42
N VAL A 366 -20.52 -34.86 -1.60
CA VAL A 366 -21.54 -34.08 -0.88
C VAL A 366 -21.44 -34.19 0.65
N ASN A 367 -21.02 -35.33 1.21
CA ASN A 367 -20.83 -35.48 2.66
C ASN A 367 -19.68 -34.61 3.17
N GLU A 368 -18.57 -34.56 2.43
CA GLU A 368 -17.43 -33.70 2.76
C GLU A 368 -17.83 -32.22 2.67
N CYS A 369 -18.60 -31.83 1.64
CA CYS A 369 -19.17 -30.49 1.53
C CYS A 369 -20.02 -30.14 2.77
N LEU A 370 -20.82 -31.08 3.28
CA LEU A 370 -21.63 -30.87 4.50
C LEU A 370 -20.78 -30.69 5.75
N TRP A 371 -19.69 -31.44 5.89
CA TRP A 371 -18.75 -31.24 6.99
C TRP A 371 -18.15 -29.84 6.97
N TYR A 372 -17.68 -29.37 5.81
CA TYR A 372 -17.16 -28.00 5.68
C TYR A 372 -18.24 -26.95 5.94
N ALA A 373 -19.43 -27.12 5.34
CA ALA A 373 -20.51 -26.14 5.48
C ALA A 373 -21.04 -26.04 6.91
N MET A 374 -21.26 -27.17 7.59
CA MET A 374 -21.98 -27.20 8.88
C MET A 374 -21.04 -27.22 10.09
N GLN A 375 -19.84 -27.77 9.96
CA GLN A 375 -18.89 -27.98 11.07
C GLN A 375 -17.50 -27.40 10.78
N GLY A 376 -17.29 -26.89 9.56
CA GLY A 376 -16.04 -26.27 9.14
C GLY A 376 -15.81 -24.89 9.72
N ASP A 377 -16.72 -24.37 10.55
CA ASP A 377 -16.63 -23.04 11.16
C ASP A 377 -16.33 -21.98 10.09
N PRO A 378 -17.33 -21.59 9.29
CA PRO A 378 -17.12 -20.70 8.15
C PRO A 378 -16.89 -19.24 8.58
N HIS A 379 -15.87 -18.61 7.99
CA HIS A 379 -15.55 -17.18 8.20
C HIS A 379 -15.50 -16.44 6.87
N TRP A 380 -16.34 -15.41 6.69
CA TRP A 380 -16.35 -14.58 5.49
C TRP A 380 -15.29 -13.49 5.57
N ASP A 381 -14.38 -13.47 4.60
CA ASP A 381 -13.29 -12.51 4.50
C ASP A 381 -13.48 -11.60 3.28
N ASP A 382 -13.90 -10.36 3.56
CA ASP A 382 -14.08 -9.26 2.62
C ASP A 382 -12.86 -8.31 2.58
N THR A 383 -11.73 -8.70 3.17
CA THR A 383 -10.52 -7.87 3.26
C THR A 383 -9.34 -8.39 2.44
N THR A 384 -9.27 -9.71 2.22
CA THR A 384 -8.23 -10.31 1.38
C THR A 384 -8.49 -10.01 -0.09
N LEU A 385 -7.62 -9.19 -0.66
CA LEU A 385 -7.66 -8.89 -2.10
C LEU A 385 -7.17 -10.08 -2.93
N TRP A 386 -7.85 -10.29 -4.04
CA TRP A 386 -7.44 -11.17 -5.12
C TRP A 386 -7.81 -10.53 -6.46
N THR A 387 -7.28 -11.06 -7.57
CA THR A 387 -7.51 -10.50 -8.89
C THR A 387 -8.00 -11.55 -9.88
N THR A 388 -8.89 -11.14 -10.78
CA THR A 388 -9.32 -11.87 -11.97
C THR A 388 -9.74 -10.84 -13.01
N LEU A 389 -9.62 -11.15 -14.30
CA LEU A 389 -10.05 -10.27 -15.40
C LEU A 389 -9.53 -8.82 -15.25
N GLU A 390 -8.26 -8.68 -14.86
CA GLU A 390 -7.57 -7.39 -14.71
C GLU A 390 -8.16 -6.45 -13.64
N HIS A 391 -9.00 -6.94 -12.74
CA HIS A 391 -9.59 -6.15 -11.67
C HIS A 391 -9.31 -6.74 -10.29
N LEU A 392 -9.33 -5.90 -9.26
CA LEU A 392 -9.28 -6.35 -7.87
C LEU A 392 -10.68 -6.71 -7.39
N TYR A 393 -10.76 -7.75 -6.57
CA TYR A 393 -11.94 -8.16 -5.84
C TYR A 393 -11.57 -8.50 -4.41
N ALA A 394 -12.58 -8.55 -3.55
CA ALA A 394 -12.50 -9.11 -2.20
C ALA A 394 -13.74 -9.99 -1.97
N GLY A 395 -13.70 -10.81 -0.93
CA GLY A 395 -14.78 -11.73 -0.62
C GLY A 395 -14.39 -13.19 -0.86
N GLY A 396 -14.76 -14.04 0.08
CA GLY A 396 -14.48 -15.47 0.07
C GLY A 396 -14.67 -16.06 1.45
N MET A 397 -14.66 -17.38 1.53
CA MET A 397 -14.96 -18.12 2.75
C MET A 397 -13.75 -18.92 3.21
N TRP A 398 -13.40 -18.77 4.48
CA TRP A 398 -12.48 -19.68 5.17
C TRP A 398 -13.26 -20.85 5.77
N PHE A 399 -12.70 -22.04 5.63
CA PHE A 399 -13.20 -23.26 6.27
C PHE A 399 -12.06 -23.96 7.00
N LYS A 400 -12.34 -24.59 8.13
CA LYS A 400 -11.41 -25.52 8.78
C LYS A 400 -11.04 -26.64 7.82
N LYS A 401 -9.75 -26.99 7.81
CA LYS A 401 -9.25 -28.19 7.13
C LYS A 401 -9.88 -29.44 7.75
N LYS A 402 -10.05 -30.51 6.98
CA LYS A 402 -10.69 -31.77 7.44
C LYS A 402 -10.07 -32.34 8.70
N ALA A 403 -8.75 -32.23 8.87
CA ALA A 403 -8.03 -32.66 10.07
C ALA A 403 -8.39 -31.86 11.35
N LYS A 404 -9.12 -30.75 11.21
CA LYS A 404 -9.55 -29.85 12.27
C LYS A 404 -11.06 -29.90 12.52
N ILE A 405 -11.78 -30.76 11.79
CA ILE A 405 -13.22 -30.98 11.96
C ILE A 405 -13.39 -32.34 12.64
N SER A 406 -13.94 -32.34 13.86
CA SER A 406 -14.18 -33.57 14.62
C SER A 406 -15.23 -34.43 13.93
N GLY A 407 -14.94 -35.72 13.73
CA GLY A 407 -15.85 -36.67 13.10
C GLY A 407 -15.88 -36.63 11.57
N PHE A 408 -15.05 -35.77 10.93
CA PHE A 408 -14.99 -35.66 9.47
C PHE A 408 -14.79 -37.02 8.81
N THR A 409 -15.67 -37.35 7.86
CA THR A 409 -15.58 -38.55 7.03
C THR A 409 -16.21 -38.27 5.67
N ASP A 410 -15.70 -38.92 4.64
CA ASP A 410 -16.22 -38.88 3.28
C ASP A 410 -17.48 -39.75 3.09
N SER A 411 -17.75 -40.64 4.04
CA SER A 411 -18.72 -41.72 3.88
C SER A 411 -20.13 -41.33 4.33
N ASN A 412 -20.27 -40.33 5.20
CA ASN A 412 -21.55 -39.82 5.68
C ASN A 412 -21.39 -38.45 6.35
N TYR A 413 -22.52 -37.77 6.56
CA TYR A 413 -22.64 -36.64 7.47
C TYR A 413 -23.66 -37.00 8.55
N ASN A 414 -23.25 -36.95 9.82
CA ASN A 414 -24.09 -37.33 10.97
C ASN A 414 -24.82 -38.68 10.80
N GLY A 415 -24.12 -39.70 10.28
CA GLY A 415 -24.63 -41.06 10.12
C GLY A 415 -25.47 -41.30 8.87
N THR A 416 -25.72 -40.28 8.03
CA THR A 416 -26.45 -40.42 6.77
C THR A 416 -25.53 -40.21 5.57
N ASP A 417 -25.55 -41.14 4.61
CA ASP A 417 -24.79 -41.01 3.36
C ASP A 417 -25.62 -40.27 2.30
N PHE A 418 -25.32 -38.98 2.12
CA PHE A 418 -26.02 -38.11 1.17
C PHE A 418 -25.58 -38.31 -0.28
N ARG A 419 -24.62 -39.20 -0.55
CA ARG A 419 -24.29 -39.61 -1.93
C ARG A 419 -25.43 -40.40 -2.58
N ILE A 420 -26.27 -41.01 -1.76
CA ILE A 420 -27.40 -41.86 -2.20
C ILE A 420 -28.74 -41.41 -1.60
N ALA A 421 -28.74 -40.73 -0.45
CA ALA A 421 -29.96 -40.22 0.18
C ALA A 421 -30.42 -38.91 -0.46
N TYR A 422 -31.74 -38.78 -0.66
CA TYR A 422 -32.34 -37.52 -1.11
C TYR A 422 -32.09 -36.39 -0.10
N ASN A 423 -31.78 -35.21 -0.60
CA ASN A 423 -31.53 -34.01 0.17
C ASN A 423 -32.12 -32.79 -0.54
N SER A 424 -32.99 -32.03 0.14
CA SER A 424 -33.56 -30.78 -0.39
C SER A 424 -32.62 -29.58 -0.29
N GLY A 425 -31.41 -29.78 0.23
CA GLY A 425 -30.39 -28.76 0.47
C GLY A 425 -30.18 -28.49 1.97
N PHE A 426 -28.93 -28.18 2.33
CA PHE A 426 -28.56 -27.72 3.67
C PHE A 426 -28.11 -26.27 3.59
N ASN A 427 -28.53 -25.45 4.56
CA ASN A 427 -28.08 -24.08 4.69
C ASN A 427 -27.50 -23.87 6.09
N ASN A 428 -26.26 -23.38 6.16
CA ASN A 428 -25.67 -22.83 7.36
C ASN A 428 -25.62 -21.29 7.25
N SER A 429 -26.36 -20.61 8.11
CA SER A 429 -26.36 -19.15 8.23
C SER A 429 -25.50 -18.63 9.41
N PHE A 430 -24.74 -19.50 10.08
CA PHE A 430 -23.82 -19.13 11.16
C PHE A 430 -22.44 -18.84 10.58
N ILE A 431 -22.29 -17.64 10.01
CA ILE A 431 -21.05 -17.17 9.39
C ILE A 431 -20.41 -16.13 10.29
N THR A 432 -19.13 -16.33 10.64
CA THR A 432 -18.36 -15.31 11.35
C THR A 432 -17.78 -14.32 10.33
N LEU A 433 -17.82 -13.02 10.62
CA LEU A 433 -17.20 -12.01 9.75
C LEU A 433 -15.72 -11.82 10.10
N GLY A 434 -14.89 -11.70 9.07
CA GLY A 434 -13.45 -11.50 9.17
C GLY A 434 -12.64 -12.78 8.99
N LYS A 435 -11.34 -12.69 9.24
CA LYS A 435 -10.42 -13.83 9.14
C LYS A 435 -10.46 -14.67 10.42
N PRO A 436 -10.31 -16.01 10.32
CA PRO A 436 -10.11 -16.82 11.51
C PRO A 436 -8.78 -16.47 12.18
N SER A 437 -8.72 -16.61 13.50
CA SER A 437 -7.54 -16.22 14.30
C SER A 437 -6.31 -17.09 14.05
N ASN A 438 -6.50 -18.38 13.71
CA ASN A 438 -5.42 -19.30 13.36
C ASN A 438 -5.53 -19.78 11.91
N LEU A 439 -5.01 -19.00 10.97
CA LEU A 439 -5.08 -19.30 9.54
C LEU A 439 -4.50 -20.69 9.15
N ASN A 440 -3.59 -21.27 9.95
CA ASN A 440 -3.00 -22.58 9.65
C ASN A 440 -4.02 -23.73 9.73
N ASP A 441 -5.07 -23.58 10.54
CA ASP A 441 -6.13 -24.58 10.68
C ASP A 441 -7.19 -24.51 9.57
N TYR A 442 -7.16 -23.45 8.75
CA TYR A 442 -8.17 -23.14 7.75
C TYR A 442 -7.58 -23.14 6.34
N PHE A 443 -8.46 -23.22 5.35
CA PHE A 443 -8.17 -22.94 3.94
C PHE A 443 -9.21 -21.96 3.40
N TYR A 444 -8.84 -21.21 2.37
CA TYR A 444 -9.65 -20.15 1.80
C TYR A 444 -10.20 -20.56 0.44
N LEU A 445 -11.48 -20.28 0.21
CA LEU A 445 -12.12 -20.34 -1.10
C LEU A 445 -12.57 -18.93 -1.51
N PRO A 446 -12.02 -18.33 -2.58
CA PRO A 446 -12.44 -17.02 -3.07
C PRO A 446 -13.88 -17.02 -3.60
N ALA A 447 -14.56 -15.87 -3.49
CA ALA A 447 -15.90 -15.68 -4.04
C ALA A 447 -15.85 -15.43 -5.57
N LEU A 448 -15.48 -16.46 -6.35
CA LEU A 448 -15.23 -16.31 -7.79
C LEU A 448 -16.48 -16.20 -8.66
N GLY A 449 -17.68 -16.37 -8.11
CA GLY A 449 -18.90 -16.38 -8.89
C GLY A 449 -19.10 -17.67 -9.68
N LEU A 450 -19.82 -17.58 -10.80
CA LEU A 450 -20.10 -18.67 -11.73
C LEU A 450 -20.28 -18.15 -13.16
N TYR A 451 -19.99 -18.98 -14.16
CA TYR A 451 -20.40 -18.74 -15.53
C TYR A 451 -21.79 -19.29 -15.83
N ASN A 452 -22.69 -18.39 -16.20
CA ASN A 452 -23.99 -18.73 -16.77
C ASN A 452 -23.93 -18.41 -18.26
N LYS A 453 -23.74 -19.46 -19.07
CA LYS A 453 -23.38 -19.31 -20.49
C LYS A 453 -22.13 -18.44 -20.61
N LYS A 454 -22.17 -17.40 -21.44
CA LYS A 454 -21.04 -16.48 -21.63
C LYS A 454 -20.78 -15.47 -20.51
N LYS A 455 -21.67 -15.36 -19.51
CA LYS A 455 -21.59 -14.30 -18.51
C LYS A 455 -21.04 -14.83 -17.19
N LEU A 456 -19.99 -14.19 -16.68
CA LEU A 456 -19.52 -14.39 -15.32
C LEU A 456 -20.38 -13.53 -14.37
N GLU A 457 -21.00 -14.16 -13.38
CA GLU A 457 -21.92 -13.52 -12.45
C GLU A 457 -21.44 -13.65 -11.01
N TYR A 458 -21.77 -12.66 -10.18
CA TYR A 458 -21.60 -12.68 -8.72
C TYR A 458 -20.16 -12.71 -8.19
N ILE A 459 -19.18 -12.26 -8.98
CA ILE A 459 -17.77 -12.16 -8.56
C ILE A 459 -17.67 -11.25 -7.33
N GLY A 460 -16.99 -11.72 -6.28
CA GLY A 460 -16.85 -11.04 -4.98
C GLY A 460 -17.97 -11.33 -3.99
N ASP A 461 -19.15 -11.74 -4.47
CA ASP A 461 -20.36 -11.86 -3.64
C ASP A 461 -20.75 -13.31 -3.36
N PHE A 462 -20.67 -14.18 -4.38
CA PHE A 462 -21.04 -15.59 -4.29
C PHE A 462 -19.97 -16.46 -4.94
N SER A 463 -19.96 -17.75 -4.62
CA SER A 463 -19.23 -18.71 -5.45
C SER A 463 -19.84 -20.11 -5.39
N TYR A 464 -19.49 -20.90 -6.40
CA TYR A 464 -20.04 -22.20 -6.70
C TYR A 464 -18.86 -23.15 -6.95
N TYR A 465 -18.76 -24.16 -6.10
CA TYR A 465 -17.66 -25.11 -6.05
C TYR A 465 -18.19 -26.53 -6.23
N TRP A 466 -17.81 -27.18 -7.33
CA TRP A 466 -18.35 -28.48 -7.71
C TRP A 466 -18.10 -29.55 -6.65
N SER A 467 -19.06 -30.45 -6.46
CA SER A 467 -18.80 -31.73 -5.80
C SER A 467 -18.58 -32.84 -6.83
N SER A 468 -18.01 -33.96 -6.38
CA SER A 468 -17.94 -35.19 -7.18
C SER A 468 -19.26 -35.99 -7.19
N THR A 469 -20.30 -35.50 -6.50
CA THR A 469 -21.56 -36.22 -6.28
C THR A 469 -22.68 -35.67 -7.17
N PRO A 470 -23.24 -36.46 -8.11
CA PRO A 470 -24.44 -36.07 -8.82
C PRO A 470 -25.67 -36.09 -7.89
N HIS A 471 -26.74 -35.41 -8.28
CA HIS A 471 -27.96 -35.46 -7.48
C HIS A 471 -28.61 -36.86 -7.52
N PRO A 472 -29.04 -37.42 -6.37
CA PRO A 472 -29.45 -38.82 -6.28
C PRO A 472 -30.74 -39.15 -7.03
N SER A 473 -31.61 -38.16 -7.26
CA SER A 473 -32.93 -38.35 -7.90
C SER A 473 -33.16 -37.51 -9.15
N ASP A 474 -32.15 -36.77 -9.62
CA ASP A 474 -32.26 -35.93 -10.81
C ASP A 474 -30.94 -35.96 -11.58
N LYS A 475 -31.00 -36.48 -12.81
CA LYS A 475 -29.81 -36.72 -13.64
C LYS A 475 -29.30 -35.44 -14.31
N ASP A 476 -30.03 -34.33 -14.25
CA ASP A 476 -29.68 -33.08 -14.94
C ASP A 476 -29.01 -32.07 -13.98
N VAL A 477 -28.98 -32.37 -12.68
CA VAL A 477 -28.38 -31.53 -11.63
C VAL A 477 -27.33 -32.29 -10.79
N VAL A 478 -26.51 -31.52 -10.07
CA VAL A 478 -25.35 -32.02 -9.31
C VAL A 478 -25.29 -31.30 -7.97
N CYS A 479 -24.89 -32.03 -6.92
CA CYS A 479 -24.62 -31.43 -5.62
C CYS A 479 -23.48 -30.40 -5.71
N ILE A 480 -23.63 -29.27 -5.02
CA ILE A 480 -22.65 -28.18 -5.07
C ILE A 480 -22.47 -27.55 -3.69
N LEU A 481 -21.25 -27.08 -3.40
CA LEU A 481 -21.02 -26.15 -2.30
C LEU A 481 -21.12 -24.73 -2.88
N LEU A 482 -22.05 -23.94 -2.36
CA LEU A 482 -22.14 -22.53 -2.69
C LEU A 482 -22.09 -21.70 -1.41
N PHE A 483 -21.58 -20.48 -1.49
CA PHE A 483 -21.55 -19.60 -0.33
C PHE A 483 -21.63 -18.13 -0.74
N ASN A 484 -22.00 -17.30 0.23
CA ASN A 484 -21.89 -15.84 0.23
C ASN A 484 -21.57 -15.36 1.65
N MET A 485 -21.57 -14.04 1.88
CA MET A 485 -21.29 -13.47 3.20
C MET A 485 -22.22 -13.92 4.33
N ALA A 486 -23.43 -14.41 4.01
CA ALA A 486 -24.46 -14.74 5.00
C ALA A 486 -24.73 -16.24 5.13
N ASN A 487 -24.32 -17.06 4.15
CA ASN A 487 -24.71 -18.46 4.09
C ASN A 487 -23.63 -19.33 3.44
N VAL A 488 -23.52 -20.57 3.89
CA VAL A 488 -22.92 -21.69 3.15
C VAL A 488 -24.01 -22.72 2.90
N ILE A 489 -24.26 -23.02 1.63
CA ILE A 489 -25.32 -23.94 1.21
C ILE A 489 -24.70 -25.13 0.50
N VAL A 490 -25.11 -26.34 0.91
CA VAL A 490 -24.89 -27.57 0.16
C VAL A 490 -26.20 -27.93 -0.52
N GLY A 491 -26.32 -27.58 -1.79
CA GLY A 491 -27.53 -27.72 -2.59
C GLY A 491 -27.25 -28.44 -3.89
N SER A 492 -28.01 -28.11 -4.95
CA SER A 492 -27.77 -28.62 -6.29
C SER A 492 -27.95 -27.55 -7.36
N THR A 493 -27.22 -27.69 -8.48
CA THR A 493 -27.36 -26.81 -9.65
C THR A 493 -27.25 -27.61 -10.95
N ILE A 494 -27.65 -26.99 -12.06
CA ILE A 494 -27.57 -27.57 -13.41
C ILE A 494 -26.11 -27.78 -13.84
N ARG A 495 -25.87 -28.89 -14.55
CA ARG A 495 -24.53 -29.39 -14.93
C ARG A 495 -23.75 -28.47 -15.85
N ASN A 496 -24.43 -27.71 -16.70
CA ASN A 496 -23.83 -26.82 -17.69
C ASN A 496 -23.47 -25.42 -17.14
N THR A 497 -23.62 -25.20 -15.83
CA THR A 497 -23.03 -24.03 -15.15
C THR A 497 -21.50 -24.11 -15.26
N GLY A 498 -20.78 -23.00 -15.38
CA GLY A 498 -19.33 -22.99 -15.19
C GLY A 498 -18.99 -22.67 -13.75
N ALA A 499 -18.56 -23.67 -12.99
CA ALA A 499 -18.21 -23.52 -11.58
C ALA A 499 -16.78 -24.00 -11.29
N GLN A 500 -16.28 -23.66 -10.12
CA GLN A 500 -14.90 -23.93 -9.72
C GLN A 500 -14.69 -25.40 -9.36
N LEU A 501 -13.58 -25.97 -9.84
CA LEU A 501 -13.05 -27.20 -9.26
C LEU A 501 -12.23 -26.87 -8.01
N TRP A 502 -12.24 -27.79 -7.06
CA TRP A 502 -11.49 -27.70 -5.81
C TRP A 502 -11.25 -29.09 -5.25
N THR A 503 -10.41 -29.18 -4.23
CA THR A 503 -10.09 -30.44 -3.52
C THR A 503 -10.27 -30.25 -2.04
N ALA A 504 -10.70 -31.31 -1.34
CA ALA A 504 -10.79 -31.33 0.11
C ALA A 504 -9.41 -31.08 0.72
N GLN A 505 -9.31 -30.09 1.61
CA GLN A 505 -8.10 -29.72 2.35
C GLN A 505 -8.11 -30.33 3.75
#